data_AF-A0AAW9MRT7-F1
#
_entry.id   AF-A0AAW9MRT7-F1
#
_cell.length_a   1.000
_cell.length_b   1.000
_cell.length_c   1.000
_cell.angle_alpha   90.00
_cell.angle_beta   90.00
_cell.angle_gamma   90.00
#
_symmetry.space_group_name_H-M   'P 1'
#
loop_
_entity.id
_entity.type
_entity.pdbx_description
1 polymer ?
#
loop_
_entity_poly.entity_id
_entity_poly.type
_entity_poly.pdbx_seq_one_letter_code
_entity_poly.pdbx_strand_id
1 'polypeptide(L)'
;MSSTIKPTKTFQETLKYLGKDFSSKVIDGELCGYYKINDYYDIEISGMNNNRVKNLNFTIYVWNIKNGMYIKEQKTVHSLSELKRSLDSLIEHYSNEPDQQ
;
A
#
# COMPACT_ATOMS: atom_id res chain seq x y z
N MET A 1 12.33 -9.32 -21.78
CA MET A 1 11.71 -8.02 -22.14
C MET A 1 10.98 -7.51 -20.91
N SER A 2 11.34 -6.33 -20.38
CA SER A 2 10.64 -5.76 -19.23
C SER A 2 9.30 -5.22 -19.70
N SER A 3 8.23 -5.99 -19.52
CA SER A 3 6.87 -5.52 -19.74
C SER A 3 6.57 -4.42 -18.72
N THR A 4 6.64 -3.16 -19.16
CA THR A 4 6.26 -2.00 -18.35
C THR A 4 4.80 -2.12 -17.94
N ILE A 5 4.54 -2.40 -16.66
CA ILE A 5 3.18 -2.46 -16.12
C ILE A 5 2.60 -1.04 -16.19
N LYS A 6 1.50 -0.87 -16.92
CA LYS A 6 0.85 0.43 -17.06
C LYS A 6 -0.18 0.62 -15.94
N PRO A 7 -0.21 1.80 -15.29
CA PRO A 7 -1.25 2.13 -14.33
C PRO A 7 -2.62 2.25 -15.00
N THR A 8 -3.63 1.65 -14.40
CA THR A 8 -5.04 1.84 -14.79
C THR A 8 -5.53 3.22 -14.37
N LYS A 9 -6.68 3.64 -14.92
CA LYS A 9 -7.34 4.88 -14.49
C LYS A 9 -7.69 4.84 -13.00
N THR A 10 -8.24 3.70 -12.53
CA THR A 10 -8.56 3.46 -11.12
C THR A 10 -7.32 3.56 -10.22
N PHE A 11 -6.18 3.04 -10.67
CA PHE A 11 -4.93 3.17 -9.93
C PHE A 11 -4.53 4.64 -9.75
N GLN A 12 -4.53 5.41 -10.84
CA GLN A 12 -4.15 6.83 -10.82
C GLN A 12 -5.09 7.66 -9.94
N GLU A 13 -6.40 7.43 -10.06
CA GLU A 13 -7.42 8.11 -9.27
C GLU A 13 -7.31 7.77 -7.78
N THR A 14 -7.06 6.49 -7.46
CA THR A 14 -6.85 6.03 -6.08
C THR A 14 -5.60 6.67 -5.49
N LEU A 15 -4.46 6.62 -6.19
CA LEU A 15 -3.20 7.22 -5.70
C LEU A 15 -3.35 8.73 -5.49
N LYS A 16 -4.02 9.43 -6.41
CA LYS A 16 -4.35 10.85 -6.27
C LYS A 16 -5.23 11.13 -5.06
N TYR A 17 -6.20 10.26 -4.77
CA TYR A 17 -7.07 10.38 -3.61
C TYR A 17 -6.32 10.19 -2.28
N LEU A 18 -5.35 9.27 -2.25
CA LEU A 18 -4.53 9.00 -1.05
C LEU A 18 -3.60 10.16 -0.69
N GLY A 19 -3.09 10.89 -1.69
CA GLY A 19 -2.28 12.09 -1.51
C GLY A 19 -0.85 11.93 -2.02
N LYS A 20 -0.10 13.06 -2.02
CA LYS A 20 1.20 13.19 -2.67
C LYS A 20 2.32 12.33 -2.06
N ASP A 21 2.15 11.88 -0.83
CA ASP A 21 3.17 11.11 -0.11
C ASP A 21 3.11 9.61 -0.47
N PHE A 22 2.02 9.17 -1.09
CA PHE A 22 1.92 7.84 -1.67
C PHE A 22 2.55 7.81 -3.05
N SER A 23 3.30 6.76 -3.32
CA SER A 23 3.96 6.52 -4.61
C SER A 23 3.52 5.19 -5.21
N SER A 24 3.89 4.94 -6.46
CA SER A 24 3.70 3.66 -7.13
C SER A 24 4.97 2.82 -7.04
N LYS A 25 4.85 1.53 -6.72
CA LYS A 25 5.98 0.58 -6.69
C LYS A 25 5.55 -0.75 -7.29
N VAL A 26 6.43 -1.40 -8.05
CA VAL A 26 6.18 -2.77 -8.52
C VAL A 26 6.67 -3.75 -7.45
N ILE A 27 5.77 -4.57 -6.92
CA ILE A 27 6.03 -5.58 -5.88
C ILE A 27 5.42 -6.88 -6.37
N ASP A 28 6.19 -7.97 -6.39
CA ASP A 28 5.78 -9.30 -6.86
C ASP A 28 5.09 -9.33 -8.24
N GLY A 29 5.50 -8.42 -9.13
CA GLY A 29 4.95 -8.32 -10.48
C GLY A 29 3.60 -7.59 -10.57
N GLU A 30 3.10 -7.02 -9.47
CA GLU A 30 1.94 -6.13 -9.41
C GLU A 30 2.38 -4.67 -9.27
N LEU A 31 1.65 -3.72 -9.87
CA LEU A 31 1.81 -2.30 -9.60
C LEU A 31 0.98 -1.91 -8.37
N CYS A 32 1.66 -1.69 -7.25
CA CYS A 32 1.06 -1.40 -5.95
C CYS A 32 1.16 0.10 -5.60
N GLY A 33 0.30 0.54 -4.69
CA GLY A 33 0.52 1.76 -3.92
C GLY A 33 1.57 1.51 -2.84
N TYR A 34 2.41 2.50 -2.55
CA TYR A 34 3.51 2.36 -1.61
C TYR A 34 3.72 3.64 -0.78
N TYR A 35 4.00 3.46 0.50
CA TYR A 35 4.30 4.53 1.43
C TYR A 35 5.38 4.09 2.41
N LYS A 36 6.50 4.83 2.48
CA LYS A 36 7.53 4.60 3.49
C LYS A 36 7.16 5.35 4.75
N ILE A 37 6.88 4.65 5.85
CA ILE A 37 6.55 5.28 7.14
C ILE A 37 7.83 5.81 7.78
N ASN A 38 8.82 4.95 7.96
CA ASN A 38 10.11 5.27 8.58
C ASN A 38 11.17 4.22 8.16
N ASP A 39 12.29 4.13 8.86
CA ASP A 39 13.36 3.17 8.52
C ASP A 39 13.07 1.72 8.95
N TYR A 40 11.94 1.48 9.62
CA TYR A 40 11.52 0.17 10.11
C TYR A 40 10.31 -0.37 9.38
N TYR A 41 9.41 0.52 8.91
CA TYR A 41 8.12 0.13 8.39
C TYR A 41 7.78 0.78 7.05
N ASP A 42 7.25 -0.04 6.16
CA ASP A 42 6.66 0.36 4.88
C ASP A 42 5.20 -0.11 4.80
N ILE A 43 4.42 0.59 3.99
CA ILE A 43 3.08 0.17 3.59
C ILE A 43 3.08 -0.15 2.10
N GLU A 44 2.48 -1.29 1.78
CA GLU A 44 2.08 -1.68 0.44
C GLU A 44 0.55 -1.74 0.35
N ILE A 45 0.01 -1.32 -0.81
CA ILE A 45 -1.41 -1.42 -1.15
C ILE A 45 -1.54 -2.20 -2.46
N SER A 46 -1.92 -3.47 -2.35
CA SER A 46 -2.22 -4.37 -3.47
C SER A 46 -3.69 -4.27 -3.89
N GLY A 47 -3.99 -4.66 -5.12
CA GLY A 47 -5.34 -4.67 -5.70
C GLY A 47 -5.73 -3.37 -6.40
N MET A 48 -4.87 -2.34 -6.38
CA MET A 48 -5.15 -1.03 -6.97
C MET A 48 -5.13 -1.03 -8.51
N ASN A 49 -4.26 -1.84 -9.11
CA ASN A 49 -4.04 -1.82 -10.56
C ASN A 49 -4.88 -2.86 -11.31
N ASN A 50 -6.17 -2.98 -10.95
CA ASN A 50 -7.05 -4.02 -11.45
C ASN A 50 -8.23 -3.45 -12.26
N ASN A 51 -8.34 -3.84 -13.53
CA ASN A 51 -9.46 -3.47 -14.42
C ASN A 51 -10.58 -4.53 -14.46
N ARG A 52 -10.39 -5.69 -13.81
CA ARG A 52 -11.26 -6.88 -13.99
C ARG A 52 -12.31 -7.03 -12.89
N VAL A 53 -12.11 -6.43 -11.73
CA VAL A 53 -13.00 -6.61 -10.57
C VAL A 53 -13.97 -5.44 -10.51
N LYS A 54 -15.27 -5.73 -10.49
CA LYS A 54 -16.33 -4.71 -10.36
C LYS A 54 -16.33 -4.01 -8.99
N ASN A 55 -15.83 -4.70 -7.97
CA ASN A 55 -15.75 -4.21 -6.60
C ASN A 55 -14.30 -3.86 -6.26
N LEU A 56 -14.09 -2.71 -5.63
CA LEU A 56 -12.78 -2.32 -5.12
C LEU A 56 -12.40 -3.27 -3.98
N ASN A 57 -11.24 -3.92 -4.10
CA ASN A 57 -10.64 -4.74 -3.06
C ASN A 57 -9.19 -4.27 -2.92
N PHE A 58 -8.89 -3.60 -1.82
CA PHE A 58 -7.54 -3.17 -1.50
C PHE A 58 -7.01 -4.01 -0.36
N THR A 59 -5.83 -4.59 -0.52
CA THR A 59 -5.13 -5.27 0.57
C THR A 59 -3.94 -4.43 0.98
N ILE A 60 -3.96 -3.98 2.23
CA ILE A 60 -2.92 -3.19 2.87
C ILE A 60 -2.00 -4.17 3.60
N TYR A 61 -0.70 -4.06 3.34
CA TYR A 61 0.35 -4.79 4.05
C TYR A 61 1.24 -3.77 4.75
N VAL A 62 1.45 -3.97 6.05
CA VAL A 62 2.52 -3.29 6.79
C VAL A 62 3.71 -4.24 6.85
N TRP A 63 4.81 -3.82 6.27
CA TRP A 63 6.06 -4.56 6.25
C TRP A 63 6.99 -4.02 7.33
N ASN A 64 7.52 -4.90 8.19
CA ASN A 64 8.76 -4.58 8.89
C ASN A 64 9.91 -4.86 7.94
N ILE A 65 10.63 -3.81 7.54
CA ILE A 65 11.74 -3.86 6.58
C ILE A 65 13.10 -4.02 7.26
N LYS A 66 13.14 -4.01 8.60
CA LYS A 66 14.35 -4.26 9.38
C LYS A 66 14.48 -5.76 9.70
N ASN A 67 15.71 -6.27 9.61
CA ASN A 67 16.06 -7.65 10.01
C ASN A 67 15.26 -8.77 9.33
N GLY A 68 15.04 -8.68 8.00
CA GLY A 68 14.59 -9.84 7.21
C GLY A 68 13.20 -9.75 6.59
N MET A 69 12.67 -8.53 6.41
CA MET A 69 11.46 -8.20 5.64
C MET A 69 10.27 -9.17 5.84
N TYR A 70 9.36 -8.84 6.75
CA TYR A 70 8.17 -9.65 7.02
C TYR A 70 6.91 -8.80 7.20
N ILE A 71 5.75 -9.41 6.97
CA ILE A 71 4.45 -8.76 7.14
C ILE A 71 4.16 -8.68 8.64
N LYS A 72 4.04 -7.46 9.16
CA LYS A 72 3.58 -7.19 10.54
C LYS A 72 2.07 -7.23 10.64
N GLU A 73 1.39 -6.64 9.65
CA GLU A 73 -0.06 -6.53 9.63
C GLU A 73 -0.59 -6.61 8.21
N GLN A 74 -1.76 -7.23 8.05
CA GLN A 74 -2.46 -7.32 6.79
C GLN A 74 -3.94 -7.02 7.01
N LYS A 75 -4.51 -6.16 6.16
CA LYS A 75 -5.93 -5.83 6.20
C LYS A 75 -6.50 -5.67 4.79
N THR A 76 -7.72 -6.15 4.57
CA THR A 76 -8.46 -5.91 3.32
C THR A 76 -9.60 -4.93 3.56
N VAL A 77 -9.79 -4.00 2.64
CA VAL A 77 -10.84 -2.97 2.68
C VAL A 77 -11.50 -2.81 1.32
N HIS A 78 -12.76 -2.36 1.30
CA HIS A 78 -13.60 -2.43 0.11
C HIS A 78 -14.06 -1.07 -0.42
N SER A 79 -13.52 0.02 0.13
CA SER A 79 -13.84 1.38 -0.30
C SER A 79 -12.65 2.34 -0.12
N LEU A 80 -12.63 3.42 -0.90
CA LEU A 80 -11.58 4.43 -0.82
C LEU A 80 -11.54 5.15 0.54
N SER A 81 -12.71 5.43 1.13
CA SER A 81 -12.80 6.08 2.44
C SER A 81 -12.29 5.18 3.55
N GLU A 82 -12.62 3.89 3.51
CA GLU A 82 -12.11 2.91 4.47
C GLU A 82 -10.60 2.67 4.30
N LEU A 83 -10.10 2.65 3.07
CA LEU A 83 -8.68 2.60 2.75
C LEU A 83 -7.95 3.79 3.38
N LYS A 84 -8.39 5.02 3.10
CA LYS A 84 -7.75 6.22 3.65
C LYS A 84 -7.74 6.23 5.17
N ARG A 85 -8.87 5.93 5.81
CA ARG A 85 -8.97 5.85 7.28
C ARG A 85 -8.05 4.79 7.87
N SER A 86 -7.95 3.63 7.22
CA SER A 86 -7.09 2.54 7.68
C SER A 86 -5.61 2.92 7.54
N LEU A 87 -5.23 3.53 6.42
CA LEU A 87 -3.86 4.01 6.19
C LEU A 87 -3.47 5.09 7.20
N ASP A 88 -4.34 6.06 7.47
CA ASP A 88 -4.05 7.12 8.44
C ASP A 88 -3.81 6.54 9.84
N SER A 89 -4.66 5.60 10.27
CA SER A 89 -4.50 4.90 11.54
C SER A 89 -3.23 4.06 11.61
N LEU A 90 -2.85 3.37 10.53
CA LEU A 90 -1.63 2.55 10.49
C LEU A 90 -0.38 3.43 10.49
N ILE A 91 -0.38 4.50 9.68
CA ILE A 91 0.73 5.45 9.64
C ILE A 91 0.93 6.07 11.02
N GLU A 92 -0.13 6.52 11.70
CA GLU A 92 -0.03 7.07 13.04
C GLU A 92 0.52 6.04 14.05
N HIS A 93 0.03 4.79 14.00
CA HIS A 93 0.48 3.73 14.90
C HIS A 93 1.98 3.42 14.72
N TYR A 94 2.39 3.05 13.50
CA TYR A 94 3.75 2.59 13.21
C TYR A 94 4.78 3.73 13.11
N SER A 95 4.35 4.99 13.01
CA SER A 95 5.26 6.14 13.15
C SER A 95 5.78 6.29 14.59
N ASN A 96 4.99 5.87 15.58
CA ASN A 96 5.32 5.96 17.00
C ASN A 96 5.82 4.64 17.59
N GLU A 97 5.74 3.55 16.82
CA GLU A 97 6.18 2.23 17.28
C GLU A 97 7.73 2.15 17.25
N PRO A 98 8.38 1.87 18.40
CA PRO A 98 9.82 1.66 18.42
C PRO A 98 10.20 0.35 17.72
N ASP A 99 11.45 0.26 17.28
CA ASP A 99 12.05 -0.96 16.75
C ASP A 99 11.93 -2.10 17.78
N GLN A 100 11.05 -3.07 17.51
CA GLN A 100 10.96 -4.29 18.31
C GLN A 100 11.85 -5.34 17.65
N GLN A 101 13.07 -5.48 18.19
CA GLN A 101 14.01 -6.55 17.89
C GLN A 101 13.60 -7.86 18.57
#